data_AF-A0A109FKV6-F1
#
_entry.id   AF-A0A109FKV6-F1
#
_cell.length_a   1.000
_cell.length_b   1.000
_cell.length_c   1.000
_cell.angle_alpha   90.00
_cell.angle_beta   90.00
_cell.angle_gamma   90.00
#
_symmetry.space_group_name_H-M   'P 1'
#
loop_
_entity.id
_entity.type
_entity.pdbx_description
1 polymer ?
#
loop_
_entity_poly.entity_id
_entity_poly.type
_entity_poly.pdbx_seq_one_letter_code
_entity_poly.pdbx_strand_id
1 'polypeptide(L)'
;GSCGNVNSDSSYIVALSYSQVDGGAHCGRTVSITNNDNGKTITATVADTCPGCGYGSLDLSTGAFGAIGSYDQGVLPISWSFTS
;
A
#
# COMPACT_ATOMS: atom_id res chain seq x y z
N GLY A 1 -11.60 -3.88 3.43
CA GLY A 1 -11.45 -2.43 3.26
C GLY A 1 -12.58 -1.84 2.47
N SER A 2 -12.53 -0.54 2.20
CA SER A 2 -13.49 0.23 1.40
C SER A 2 -13.68 -0.33 -0.02
N CYS A 3 -12.74 -1.12 -0.53
CA CYS A 3 -12.84 -1.80 -1.82
C CYS A 3 -13.72 -3.08 -1.80
N GLY A 4 -14.44 -3.35 -0.72
CA GLY A 4 -15.49 -4.38 -0.66
C GLY A 4 -15.02 -5.82 -0.39
N ASN A 5 -13.70 -6.07 -0.40
CA ASN A 5 -13.14 -7.39 -0.09
C ASN A 5 -12.54 -7.43 1.34
N VAL A 6 -12.70 -8.58 2.00
CA VAL A 6 -11.97 -8.93 3.22
C VAL A 6 -10.69 -9.66 2.82
N ASN A 7 -9.55 -9.15 3.26
CA ASN A 7 -8.25 -9.73 3.00
C ASN A 7 -7.59 -10.09 4.33
N SER A 8 -6.71 -11.09 4.33
CA SER A 8 -5.89 -11.38 5.52
C SER A 8 -4.83 -10.29 5.73
N ASP A 9 -4.41 -10.10 6.98
CA ASP A 9 -3.31 -9.18 7.32
C ASP A 9 -1.98 -9.55 6.63
N SER A 10 -1.82 -10.82 6.26
CA SER A 10 -0.66 -11.34 5.52
C SER A 10 -0.71 -11.08 4.01
N SER A 11 -1.85 -10.67 3.46
CA SER A 11 -2.01 -10.39 2.02
C SER A 11 -1.20 -9.15 1.63
N TYR A 12 -0.64 -9.11 0.42
CA TYR A 12 0.06 -7.91 -0.06
C TYR A 12 -0.95 -6.89 -0.60
N ILE A 13 -1.46 -6.08 0.31
CA ILE A 13 -2.45 -5.04 0.00
C ILE A 13 -2.03 -3.70 0.60
N VAL A 14 -2.57 -2.63 0.01
CA VAL A 14 -2.39 -1.27 0.50
C VAL A 14 -3.70 -0.49 0.54
N ALA A 15 -3.75 0.51 1.41
CA ALA A 15 -4.73 1.58 1.36
C ALA A 15 -4.12 2.83 0.71
N LEU A 16 -4.86 3.47 -0.19
CA LEU A 16 -4.51 4.77 -0.77
C LEU A 16 -5.07 5.91 0.08
N SER A 17 -4.47 7.10 0.00
CA SER A 17 -5.09 8.32 0.54
C SER A 17 -6.49 8.55 -0.05
N TYR A 18 -7.35 9.27 0.68
CA TYR A 18 -8.71 9.59 0.23
C TYR A 18 -8.76 10.20 -1.18
N SER A 19 -7.80 11.08 -1.51
CA SER A 19 -7.70 11.70 -2.84
C SER A 19 -7.25 10.74 -3.94
N GLN A 20 -6.46 9.71 -3.60
CA GLN A 20 -5.87 8.80 -4.59
C GLN A 20 -6.70 7.55 -4.82
N VAL A 21 -7.53 7.13 -3.86
CA VAL A 21 -8.46 6.01 -4.10
C VAL A 21 -9.53 6.39 -5.12
N ASP A 22 -9.78 7.71 -5.30
CA ASP A 22 -10.68 8.31 -6.28
C ASP A 22 -12.07 7.67 -6.28
N GLY A 23 -12.74 7.72 -5.11
CA GLY A 23 -14.05 7.10 -4.91
C GLY A 23 -14.07 5.58 -5.09
N GLY A 24 -12.91 4.92 -5.07
CA GLY A 24 -12.76 3.49 -5.33
C GLY A 24 -12.34 3.15 -6.76
N ALA A 25 -12.13 4.12 -7.64
CA ALA A 25 -11.71 3.89 -9.03
C ALA A 25 -10.36 3.17 -9.16
N HIS A 26 -9.57 3.12 -8.09
CA HIS A 26 -8.31 2.38 -8.06
C HIS A 26 -8.34 1.08 -7.26
N CYS A 27 -9.49 0.70 -6.70
CA CYS A 27 -9.67 -0.60 -6.06
C CYS A 27 -9.33 -1.76 -7.02
N GLY A 28 -8.59 -2.75 -6.53
CA GLY A 28 -8.16 -3.91 -7.32
C GLY A 28 -6.98 -3.65 -8.26
N ARG A 29 -6.56 -2.39 -8.47
CA ARG A 29 -5.32 -2.09 -9.18
C ARG A 29 -4.12 -2.48 -8.34
N THR A 30 -3.01 -2.79 -9.01
CA THR A 30 -1.75 -3.14 -8.37
C THR A 30 -0.74 -2.01 -8.45
N VAL A 31 0.09 -1.91 -7.42
CA VAL A 31 1.20 -0.96 -7.32
C VAL A 31 2.50 -1.70 -7.09
N SER A 32 3.57 -1.25 -7.73
CA SER A 32 4.95 -1.67 -7.44
C SER A 32 5.54 -0.70 -6.43
N ILE A 33 5.98 -1.20 -5.29
CA ILE A 33 6.44 -0.40 -4.13
C ILE A 33 7.88 -0.78 -3.84
N THR A 34 8.78 0.20 -3.84
CA THR A 34 10.20 0.05 -3.52
C THR A 34 10.51 0.81 -2.24
N ASN A 35 11.13 0.14 -1.27
CA ASN A 35 11.75 0.81 -0.12
C ASN A 35 13.09 1.42 -0.56
N ASN A 36 13.22 2.74 -0.43
CA ASN A 36 14.37 3.49 -0.91
C ASN A 36 15.63 3.28 -0.04
N ASP A 37 15.48 2.83 1.21
CA ASP A 37 16.63 2.58 2.10
C ASP A 37 17.34 1.25 1.80
N ASN A 38 16.61 0.24 1.34
CA ASN A 38 17.14 -1.12 1.16
C ASN A 38 16.94 -1.72 -0.25
N GLY A 39 16.23 -1.01 -1.13
CA GLY A 39 15.97 -1.42 -2.52
C GLY A 39 14.98 -2.58 -2.68
N LYS A 40 14.40 -3.12 -1.61
CA LYS A 40 13.41 -4.20 -1.70
C LYS A 40 12.15 -3.69 -2.37
N THR A 41 11.60 -4.52 -3.27
CA THR A 41 10.43 -4.17 -4.06
C THR A 41 9.39 -5.28 -3.97
N ILE A 42 8.11 -4.90 -3.84
CA ILE A 42 6.96 -5.80 -3.90
C ILE A 42 5.87 -5.24 -4.80
N THR A 43 4.97 -6.12 -5.25
CA THR A 43 3.68 -5.73 -5.84
C THR A 43 2.58 -5.95 -4.81
N ALA A 44 1.69 -4.97 -4.65
CA ALA A 44 0.55 -5.05 -3.75
C ALA A 44 -0.73 -4.52 -4.40
N THR A 45 -1.89 -5.01 -3.96
CA THR A 45 -3.21 -4.62 -4.49
C THR A 45 -3.82 -3.51 -3.65
N VAL A 46 -4.39 -2.49 -4.29
CA VAL A 46 -5.20 -1.46 -3.63
C VAL A 46 -6.50 -2.09 -3.14
N ALA A 47 -6.67 -2.15 -1.82
CA ALA A 47 -7.81 -2.83 -1.18
C ALA A 47 -8.57 -1.96 -0.17
N ASP A 48 -8.09 -0.75 0.09
CA ASP A 48 -8.72 0.15 1.07
C ASP A 48 -8.41 1.63 0.81
N THR A 49 -9.04 2.48 1.61
CA THR A 49 -8.78 3.91 1.73
C THR A 49 -8.23 4.21 3.12
N CYS A 50 -7.16 5.00 3.19
CA CYS A 50 -6.65 5.59 4.43
C CYS A 50 -7.02 7.08 4.46
N PRO A 51 -8.08 7.49 5.18
CA PRO A 51 -8.54 8.89 5.19
C PRO A 51 -7.53 9.85 5.83
N GLY A 52 -6.69 9.35 6.74
CA GLY A 52 -5.65 10.14 7.40
C GLY A 52 -4.32 10.20 6.65
N CYS A 53 -4.15 9.44 5.57
CA CYS A 53 -2.90 9.39 4.82
C CYS A 53 -2.77 10.59 3.90
N GLY A 54 -1.58 11.20 3.87
CA GLY A 54 -1.22 12.23 2.91
C GLY A 54 -1.14 11.68 1.48
N TYR A 55 -1.22 12.57 0.50
CA TYR A 55 -1.04 12.19 -0.91
C TYR A 55 0.35 11.55 -1.11
N GLY A 56 0.38 10.39 -1.76
CA GLY A 56 1.60 9.61 -2.01
C GLY A 56 1.94 8.60 -0.90
N SER A 57 1.35 8.73 0.29
CA SER A 57 1.50 7.73 1.36
C SER A 57 0.65 6.50 1.09
N LEU A 58 1.21 5.32 1.41
CA LEU A 58 0.51 4.03 1.38
C LEU A 58 0.42 3.48 2.80
N ASP A 59 -0.76 3.04 3.20
CA ASP A 59 -0.92 2.23 4.40
C ASP A 59 -0.81 0.76 4.01
N LEU A 60 0.28 0.09 4.43
CA LEU A 60 0.61 -1.26 4.02
C LEU A 60 0.03 -2.26 5.02
N SER A 61 -0.51 -3.38 4.55
CA SER A 61 -0.77 -4.52 5.43
C SER A 61 0.51 -5.00 6.11
N THR A 62 0.37 -5.72 7.22
CA THR A 62 1.49 -6.36 7.93
C THR A 62 2.35 -7.19 6.97
N GLY A 63 1.73 -8.00 6.11
CA GLY A 63 2.44 -8.80 5.11
C GLY A 63 3.24 -7.95 4.11
N ALA A 64 2.66 -6.87 3.59
CA ALA A 64 3.33 -5.99 2.63
C ALA A 64 4.48 -5.20 3.29
N PHE A 65 4.26 -4.65 4.49
CA PHE A 65 5.28 -3.90 5.21
C PHE A 65 6.48 -4.80 5.56
N GLY A 66 6.24 -5.97 6.15
CA GLY A 66 7.29 -6.90 6.56
C GLY A 66 8.12 -7.46 5.40
N ALA A 67 7.59 -7.43 4.18
CA ALA A 67 8.32 -7.85 2.99
C ALA A 67 9.40 -6.83 2.56
N ILE A 68 9.20 -5.54 2.84
CA ILE A 68 10.10 -4.45 2.43
C ILE A 68 10.79 -3.71 3.58
N GLY A 69 10.44 -3.94 4.85
CA GLY A 69 11.05 -3.27 6.00
C GLY A 69 10.84 -3.97 7.33
N SER A 70 11.42 -3.41 8.39
CA SER A 70 11.24 -3.88 9.78
C SER A 70 10.13 -3.08 10.46
N TYR A 71 9.20 -3.76 11.14
CA TYR A 71 8.06 -3.12 11.81
C TYR A 71 8.48 -2.05 12.83
N ASP A 72 9.67 -2.19 13.44
CA ASP A 72 10.21 -1.21 14.39
C ASP A 72 10.49 0.17 13.76
N GLN A 73 10.59 0.25 12.43
CA GLN A 73 10.78 1.51 11.71
C GLN A 73 9.49 2.37 11.69
N GLY A 74 8.32 1.74 11.79
CA GLY A 74 7.00 2.38 11.75
C GLY A 74 6.62 2.97 10.38
N VAL A 75 7.48 3.78 9.78
CA VAL A 75 7.30 4.41 8.46
C VAL A 75 8.54 4.14 7.61
N LEU A 76 8.34 3.72 6.37
CA LEU A 76 9.41 3.44 5.42
C LEU A 76 9.45 4.53 4.34
N PRO A 77 10.64 5.00 3.92
CA PRO A 77 10.75 5.85 2.74
C PRO A 77 10.53 4.98 1.50
N ILE A 78 9.45 5.23 0.76
CA ILE A 78 9.07 4.45 -0.41
C ILE A 78 8.99 5.29 -1.68
N SER A 79 9.19 4.63 -2.81
CA SER A 79 8.73 5.09 -4.13
C SER A 79 7.79 4.04 -4.69
N TRP A 80 6.77 4.46 -5.45
CA TRP A 80 5.82 3.51 -6.04
C TRP A 80 5.13 4.06 -7.28
N SER A 81 4.59 3.15 -8.09
CA SER A 81 3.74 3.45 -9.24
C SER A 81 2.70 2.36 -9.43
N PHE A 82 1.59 2.70 -10.09
CA PHE A 82 0.69 1.66 -10.61
C PHE A 82 1.44 0.77 -11.59
N THR A 83 1.16 -0.53 -11.57
CA THR A 83 1.63 -1.44 -12.60
C THR A 83 0.70 -1.37 -13.81
N SER A 84 1.25 -1.55 -15.02
CA SER A 84 0.49 -1.62 -16.28
C SER A 84 -0.38 -2.86 -16.39
#